data_AF-A0A2V8YV96-F1
#
_entry.id   AF-A0A2V8YV96-F1
#
_cell.length_a   1.000
_cell.length_b   1.000
_cell.length_c   1.000
_cell.angle_alpha   90.00
_cell.angle_beta   90.00
_cell.angle_gamma   90.00
#
_symmetry.space_group_name_H-M   'P 1'
#
loop_
_entity.id
_entity.type
_entity.pdbx_description
1 polymer ?
#
loop_
_entity_poly.entity_id
_entity_poly.type
_entity_poly.pdbx_seq_one_letter_code
_entity_poly.pdbx_strand_id
1 'polypeptide(L)'
;MALKEEGTHPPSEGILARFAQVKPIRSLRDLERVKEERPDIVLIDLHMPQFDGKEVVEVLRQSQRVPVLVLFDASVEPTTLLKQLNSLSTLRTARRSRLPNLAQAVRLLGISQEALSRMLNVSARTAHRWLKGTRPRRTRELDRLLEIVALMEQALPSDDAIRSYLYHANPTLQGEKPIDFLIRGEFDRVAADLQAVQEGVYV
;
A
#
# COMPACT_ATOMS: atom_id res chain seq x y z
N MET A 1 16.15 44.94 -25.68
CA MET A 1 16.13 44.97 -24.19
C MET A 1 14.82 44.29 -23.79
N ALA A 2 14.87 42.98 -23.52
CA ALA A 2 13.70 42.16 -23.22
C ALA A 2 13.56 42.06 -21.69
N LEU A 3 12.46 42.56 -21.15
CA LEU A 3 12.13 42.43 -19.73
C LEU A 3 11.18 41.24 -19.57
N LYS A 4 11.57 40.29 -18.70
CA LYS A 4 10.93 39.01 -18.39
C LYS A 4 9.48 39.19 -17.92
N GLU A 5 8.54 38.63 -18.67
CA GLU A 5 7.27 38.11 -18.15
C GLU A 5 7.50 36.64 -17.77
N GLU A 6 7.73 36.32 -16.50
CA GLU A 6 7.78 34.93 -16.02
C GLU A 6 7.40 34.89 -14.53
N GLY A 7 6.11 35.14 -14.28
CA GLY A 7 5.47 34.85 -12.99
C GLY A 7 5.00 33.40 -12.99
N THR A 8 5.48 32.62 -12.03
CA THR A 8 5.27 31.18 -11.90
C THR A 8 3.78 30.87 -11.70
N HIS A 9 3.08 30.42 -12.75
CA HIS A 9 1.79 29.77 -12.58
C HIS A 9 2.02 28.39 -11.94
N PRO A 10 1.34 28.03 -10.82
CA PRO A 10 1.50 26.71 -10.26
C PRO A 10 1.02 25.66 -11.30
N PRO A 11 1.68 24.48 -11.41
CA PRO A 11 1.37 23.45 -12.42
C PRO A 11 -0.09 22.97 -12.42
N SER A 12 -0.82 23.29 -11.36
CA SER A 12 -2.22 22.98 -11.09
C SER A 12 -3.23 23.67 -12.02
N GLU A 13 -2.96 24.87 -12.53
CA GLU A 13 -3.98 25.66 -13.25
C GLU A 13 -4.24 25.18 -14.69
N GLY A 14 -3.33 24.38 -15.26
CA GLY A 14 -3.47 23.86 -16.63
C GLY A 14 -4.02 22.43 -16.69
N ILE A 15 -3.12 21.45 -16.60
CA ILE A 15 -3.41 20.04 -16.94
C ILE A 15 -4.36 19.41 -15.93
N LEU A 16 -4.13 19.60 -14.63
CA LEU A 16 -4.92 18.94 -13.59
C LEU A 16 -6.35 19.48 -13.52
N ALA A 17 -6.55 20.78 -13.75
CA ALA A 17 -7.87 21.40 -13.81
C ALA A 17 -8.77 20.81 -14.92
N ARG A 18 -8.19 20.14 -15.93
CA ARG A 18 -8.95 19.44 -16.99
C ARG A 18 -9.56 18.12 -16.53
N PHE A 19 -9.01 17.52 -15.47
CA PHE A 19 -9.38 16.17 -15.01
C PHE A 19 -9.95 16.15 -13.59
N ALA A 20 -9.73 17.22 -12.81
CA ALA A 20 -10.18 17.33 -11.43
C ALA A 20 -10.50 18.78 -11.04
N GLN A 21 -11.34 18.95 -10.02
CA GLN A 21 -11.47 20.25 -9.36
C GLN A 21 -10.20 20.50 -8.53
N VAL A 22 -9.40 21.48 -8.95
CA VAL A 22 -8.16 21.85 -8.26
C VAL A 22 -8.36 23.15 -7.51
N LYS A 23 -7.99 23.16 -6.23
CA LYS A 23 -8.01 24.36 -5.39
C LYS A 23 -6.61 24.59 -4.81
N PRO A 24 -5.98 25.75 -5.05
CA PRO A 24 -4.69 26.05 -4.47
C PRO A 24 -4.84 26.30 -2.96
N ILE A 25 -3.91 25.75 -2.18
CA ILE A 25 -3.75 26.02 -0.75
C ILE A 25 -2.52 26.90 -0.61
N ARG A 26 -2.69 28.12 -0.11
CA ARG A 26 -1.60 29.12 -0.02
C ARG A 26 -1.29 29.54 1.41
N SER A 27 -2.08 29.06 2.39
CA SER A 27 -1.94 29.41 3.80
C SER A 27 -2.41 28.28 4.74
N LEU A 28 -2.00 28.33 6.02
CA LEU A 28 -2.52 27.41 7.05
C LEU A 28 -4.03 27.52 7.25
N ARG A 29 -4.62 28.71 7.02
CA ARG A 29 -6.08 28.90 7.06
C ARG A 29 -6.78 28.16 5.91
N ASP A 30 -6.16 28.07 4.75
CA ASP A 30 -6.66 27.23 3.64
C ASP A 30 -6.59 25.74 3.99
N LEU A 31 -5.67 25.35 4.88
CA LEU A 31 -5.50 23.98 5.34
C LEU A 31 -6.65 23.50 6.22
N GLU A 32 -7.27 24.40 6.99
CA GLU A 32 -8.47 24.08 7.80
C GLU A 32 -9.63 23.64 6.91
N ARG A 33 -9.76 24.25 5.74
CA ARG A 33 -10.78 23.91 4.74
C ARG A 33 -10.61 22.51 4.17
N VAL A 34 -9.42 21.91 4.25
CA VAL A 34 -9.21 20.52 3.81
C VAL A 34 -10.07 19.54 4.62
N LYS A 35 -10.31 19.84 5.89
CA LYS A 35 -11.15 19.02 6.76
C LYS A 35 -12.62 19.05 6.34
N GLU A 36 -13.08 20.22 5.90
CA GLU A 36 -14.45 20.47 5.46
C GLU A 36 -14.70 19.95 4.04
N GLU A 37 -13.78 20.25 3.11
CA GLU A 37 -13.92 19.94 1.69
C GLU A 37 -13.60 18.47 1.36
N ARG A 38 -12.91 17.76 2.26
CA ARG A 38 -12.60 16.32 2.15
C ARG A 38 -12.09 15.88 0.77
N PRO A 39 -11.01 16.49 0.25
CA PRO A 39 -10.47 16.12 -1.04
C PRO A 39 -9.98 14.67 -1.07
N ASP A 40 -9.98 14.05 -2.24
CA ASP A 40 -9.41 12.71 -2.43
C ASP A 40 -7.87 12.74 -2.53
N ILE A 41 -7.32 13.83 -3.04
CA ILE A 41 -5.87 14.03 -3.26
C ILE A 41 -5.46 15.43 -2.77
N VAL A 42 -4.33 15.51 -2.07
CA VAL A 42 -3.64 16.76 -1.72
C VAL A 42 -2.24 16.71 -2.29
N LEU A 43 -1.87 17.74 -3.06
CA LEU A 43 -0.53 17.90 -3.63
C LEU A 43 0.22 18.97 -2.82
N ILE A 44 1.42 18.69 -2.35
CA ILE A 44 2.26 19.63 -1.59
C ILE A 44 3.64 19.71 -2.23
N ASP A 45 4.08 20.95 -2.46
CA ASP A 45 5.45 21.27 -2.84
C ASP A 45 6.35 21.23 -1.59
N LEU A 46 7.45 20.47 -1.66
CA LEU A 46 8.41 20.34 -0.57
C LEU A 46 9.34 21.57 -0.43
N HIS A 47 9.45 22.42 -1.46
CA HIS A 47 10.31 23.62 -1.44
C HIS A 47 9.48 24.91 -1.38
N MET A 48 8.47 24.96 -0.52
CA MET A 48 7.80 26.24 -0.23
C MET A 48 8.62 27.06 0.77
N PRO A 49 9.02 28.31 0.45
CA PRO A 49 9.82 29.14 1.35
C PRO A 49 9.07 29.62 2.61
N GLN A 50 7.76 29.38 2.72
CA GLN A 50 6.90 30.00 3.72
C GLN A 50 6.26 29.01 4.71
N PHE A 51 6.31 27.69 4.47
CA PHE A 51 5.66 26.68 5.33
C PHE A 51 6.51 25.41 5.47
N ASP A 52 6.63 24.88 6.68
CA ASP A 52 7.20 23.55 6.90
C ASP A 52 6.17 22.48 6.48
N GLY A 53 6.47 21.74 5.41
CA GLY A 53 5.61 20.67 4.90
C GLY A 53 5.25 19.59 5.95
N LYS A 54 6.00 19.51 7.06
CA LYS A 54 5.68 18.63 8.20
C LYS A 54 4.46 19.10 9.00
N GLU A 55 4.31 20.41 9.21
CA GLU A 55 3.13 20.97 9.91
C GLU A 55 1.85 20.65 9.15
N VAL A 56 1.93 20.72 7.83
CA VAL A 56 0.81 20.36 6.95
C VAL A 56 0.44 18.87 7.06
N VAL A 57 1.45 17.99 7.08
CA VAL A 57 1.24 16.55 7.29
C VAL A 57 0.57 16.27 8.64
N GLU A 58 0.98 16.96 9.70
CA GLU A 58 0.42 16.81 11.05
C GLU A 58 -1.08 17.15 11.08
N VAL A 59 -1.47 18.27 10.48
CA VAL A 59 -2.88 18.70 10.40
C VAL A 59 -3.72 17.74 9.56
N LEU A 60 -3.17 17.22 8.45
CA LEU A 60 -3.87 16.26 7.60
C LEU A 60 -4.05 14.89 8.28
N ARG A 61 -3.10 14.47 9.11
CA ARG A 61 -3.17 13.21 9.89
C ARG A 61 -4.26 13.20 10.96
N GLN A 62 -4.68 14.37 11.44
CA GLN A 62 -5.76 14.51 12.42
C GLN A 62 -7.16 14.28 11.82
N SER A 63 -7.28 14.10 10.50
CA SER A 63 -8.56 13.85 9.82
C SER A 63 -8.84 12.35 9.70
N GLN A 64 -10.06 11.89 10.05
CA GLN A 64 -10.47 10.47 9.94
C GLN A 64 -10.31 9.87 8.53
N ARG A 65 -10.36 10.70 7.48
CA ARG A 65 -10.15 10.31 6.08
C ARG A 65 -9.00 11.13 5.52
N VAL A 66 -7.78 10.60 5.61
CA VAL A 66 -6.60 11.29 5.10
C VAL A 66 -6.63 11.27 3.56
N PRO A 67 -6.55 12.42 2.85
CA PRO A 67 -6.40 12.45 1.40
C PRO A 67 -5.10 11.74 0.97
N VAL A 68 -5.04 11.25 -0.26
CA VAL A 68 -3.75 10.79 -0.82
C VAL A 68 -2.84 12.01 -0.91
N LEU A 69 -1.77 12.01 -0.11
CA LEU A 69 -0.83 13.12 -0.06
C LEU A 69 0.31 12.91 -1.05
N VAL A 70 0.43 13.72 -2.09
CA VAL A 70 1.56 13.65 -3.02
C VAL A 70 2.52 14.79 -2.68
N LEU A 71 3.74 14.42 -2.34
CA LEU A 71 4.83 15.37 -2.10
C LEU A 71 5.64 15.43 -3.40
N PHE A 72 5.90 16.64 -3.89
CA PHE A 72 6.76 16.82 -5.06
C PHE A 72 7.91 17.77 -4.73
N ASP A 73 9.08 17.44 -5.26
CA ASP A 73 10.27 18.27 -5.24
C ASP A 73 10.66 18.50 -6.69
N ALA A 74 10.62 19.75 -7.16
CA ALA A 74 10.97 20.11 -8.52
C ALA A 74 12.45 19.87 -8.86
N SER A 75 13.31 19.69 -7.85
CA SER A 75 14.74 19.41 -7.99
C SER A 75 15.08 17.92 -8.03
N VAL A 76 14.12 17.03 -7.72
CA VAL A 76 14.36 15.59 -7.72
C VAL A 76 14.11 15.05 -9.13
N GLU A 77 15.14 14.42 -9.70
CA GLU A 77 15.01 13.77 -11.00
C GLU A 77 13.82 12.78 -10.99
N PRO A 78 13.03 12.71 -12.09
CA PRO A 78 11.87 11.81 -12.17
C PRO A 78 12.18 10.35 -11.81
N THR A 79 13.40 9.89 -12.10
CA THR A 79 13.90 8.56 -11.75
C THR A 79 14.07 8.36 -10.25
N THR A 80 14.54 9.40 -9.54
CA THR A 80 14.70 9.41 -8.09
C THR A 80 13.35 9.54 -7.39
N LEU A 81 12.43 10.35 -7.94
CA LEU A 81 11.03 10.37 -7.50
C LEU A 81 10.37 9.01 -7.69
N LEU A 82 10.59 8.31 -8.81
CA LEU A 82 10.04 6.97 -9.02
C LEU A 82 10.63 5.94 -8.05
N LYS A 83 11.93 5.99 -7.76
CA LYS A 83 12.56 5.12 -6.75
C LYS A 83 12.05 5.41 -5.34
N GLN A 84 11.97 6.69 -4.98
CA GLN A 84 11.43 7.11 -3.68
C GLN A 84 9.95 6.80 -3.57
N LEU A 85 9.15 7.02 -4.61
CA LEU A 85 7.74 6.64 -4.68
C LEU A 85 7.55 5.13 -4.66
N ASN A 86 8.46 4.33 -5.22
CA ASN A 86 8.42 2.87 -5.09
C ASN A 86 8.76 2.42 -3.66
N SER A 87 9.72 3.07 -3.01
CA SER A 87 10.04 2.83 -1.59
C SER A 87 8.96 3.38 -0.63
N LEU A 88 8.19 4.38 -1.06
CA LEU A 88 7.07 4.94 -0.31
C LEU A 88 5.74 4.26 -0.68
N SER A 89 5.63 3.61 -1.84
CA SER A 89 4.46 2.83 -2.25
C SER A 89 4.44 1.49 -1.56
N THR A 90 5.58 0.88 -1.21
CA THR A 90 5.62 -0.22 -0.23
C THR A 90 5.07 0.25 1.13
N LEU A 91 5.42 1.45 1.59
CA LEU A 91 4.92 2.04 2.85
C LEU A 91 3.47 2.58 2.79
N ARG A 92 2.95 2.94 1.60
CA ARG A 92 1.59 3.47 1.38
C ARG A 92 0.58 2.40 0.96
N THR A 93 0.99 1.39 0.20
CA THR A 93 0.20 0.19 -0.07
C THR A 93 -0.04 -0.57 1.25
N ALA A 94 0.94 -0.57 2.15
CA ALA A 94 0.76 -1.02 3.54
C ALA A 94 -0.30 -0.24 4.34
N ARG A 95 -0.67 0.99 3.94
CA ARG A 95 -1.64 1.82 4.69
C ARG A 95 -3.00 2.01 4.00
N ARG A 96 -3.14 1.62 2.72
CA ARG A 96 -4.42 1.70 1.98
C ARG A 96 -4.65 0.66 0.88
N SER A 97 -3.93 -0.46 0.86
CA SER A 97 -4.53 -1.68 0.31
C SER A 97 -5.68 -2.05 1.23
N ARG A 98 -6.92 -2.07 0.72
CA ARG A 98 -7.98 -2.80 1.43
C ARG A 98 -7.45 -4.21 1.55
N LEU A 99 -7.09 -4.65 2.75
CA LEU A 99 -6.67 -6.04 2.98
C LEU A 99 -7.59 -6.95 2.17
N PRO A 100 -7.03 -7.85 1.36
CA PRO A 100 -7.81 -8.64 0.42
C PRO A 100 -8.93 -9.33 1.18
N ASN A 101 -10.12 -9.42 0.59
CA ASN A 101 -11.16 -10.19 1.24
C ASN A 101 -10.72 -11.67 1.31
N LEU A 102 -11.14 -12.40 2.34
CA LEU A 102 -10.70 -13.77 2.57
C LEU A 102 -10.91 -14.69 1.36
N ALA A 103 -12.00 -14.50 0.61
CA ALA A 103 -12.28 -15.30 -0.57
C ALA A 103 -11.30 -15.02 -1.72
N GLN A 104 -10.88 -13.77 -1.89
CA GLN A 104 -9.84 -13.37 -2.84
C GLN A 104 -8.49 -13.92 -2.43
N ALA A 105 -8.11 -13.79 -1.15
CA ALA A 105 -6.90 -14.40 -0.61
C ALA A 105 -6.85 -15.90 -0.92
N VAL A 106 -7.93 -16.64 -0.65
CA VAL A 106 -8.00 -18.09 -0.90
C VAL A 106 -7.88 -18.45 -2.39
N ARG A 107 -8.49 -17.66 -3.28
CA ARG A 107 -8.36 -17.86 -4.74
C ARG A 107 -6.95 -17.55 -5.26
N LEU A 108 -6.32 -16.51 -4.73
CA LEU A 108 -4.96 -16.11 -5.09
C LEU A 108 -3.98 -17.20 -4.66
N LEU A 109 -4.07 -17.62 -3.39
CA LEU A 109 -3.25 -18.69 -2.82
C LEU A 109 -3.54 -20.06 -3.46
N GLY A 110 -4.71 -20.27 -4.08
CA GLY A 110 -5.08 -21.53 -4.72
C GLY A 110 -5.28 -22.69 -3.72
N ILE A 111 -5.67 -22.39 -2.48
CA ILE A 111 -5.74 -23.37 -1.39
C ILE A 111 -7.13 -23.98 -1.22
N SER A 112 -7.16 -25.22 -0.71
CA SER A 112 -8.41 -25.88 -0.32
C SER A 112 -8.99 -25.31 0.97
N GLN A 113 -10.25 -25.63 1.25
CA GLN A 113 -10.90 -25.24 2.49
C GLN A 113 -10.23 -25.86 3.74
N GLU A 114 -9.70 -27.09 3.60
CA GLU A 114 -8.97 -27.81 4.64
C GLU A 114 -7.60 -27.18 4.92
N ALA A 115 -6.94 -26.69 3.88
CA ALA A 115 -5.70 -25.92 4.06
C ALA A 115 -6.01 -24.61 4.80
N LEU A 116 -7.05 -23.88 4.38
CA LEU A 116 -7.48 -22.65 5.06
C LEU A 116 -7.84 -22.89 6.54
N SER A 117 -8.53 -23.98 6.86
CA SER A 117 -8.93 -24.28 8.23
C SER A 117 -7.72 -24.53 9.13
N ARG A 118 -6.68 -25.22 8.60
CA ARG A 118 -5.40 -25.41 9.29
C ARG A 118 -4.64 -24.10 9.48
N MET A 119 -4.50 -23.31 8.41
CA MET A 119 -3.83 -21.99 8.46
C MET A 119 -4.42 -21.09 9.54
N LEU A 120 -5.75 -21.03 9.60
CA LEU A 120 -6.47 -20.12 10.49
C LEU A 120 -6.75 -20.72 11.88
N ASN A 121 -6.35 -21.97 12.11
CA ASN A 121 -6.66 -22.73 13.33
C ASN A 121 -8.16 -22.68 13.69
N VAL A 122 -9.03 -22.91 12.70
CA VAL A 122 -10.50 -22.94 12.86
C VAL A 122 -11.08 -24.25 12.37
N SER A 123 -12.29 -24.59 12.82
CA SER A 123 -13.01 -25.75 12.27
C SER A 123 -13.27 -25.59 10.77
N ALA A 124 -13.30 -26.71 10.03
CA ALA A 124 -13.67 -26.70 8.61
C ALA A 124 -15.04 -26.06 8.36
N ARG A 125 -16.00 -26.24 9.28
CA ARG A 125 -17.32 -25.60 9.24
C ARG A 125 -17.23 -24.08 9.36
N THR A 126 -16.35 -23.57 10.21
CA THR A 126 -16.10 -22.12 10.37
C THR A 126 -15.51 -21.55 9.09
N ALA A 127 -14.46 -22.17 8.55
CA ALA A 127 -13.84 -21.77 7.28
C ALA A 127 -14.86 -21.77 6.13
N HIS A 128 -15.67 -22.82 6.00
CA HIS A 128 -16.73 -22.90 4.98
C HIS A 128 -17.71 -21.72 5.06
N ARG A 129 -18.22 -21.42 6.25
CA ARG A 129 -19.18 -20.34 6.47
C ARG A 129 -18.60 -18.98 6.09
N TRP A 130 -17.33 -18.75 6.39
CA TRP A 130 -16.63 -17.52 6.03
C TRP A 130 -16.48 -17.37 4.52
N LEU A 131 -16.11 -18.44 3.82
CA LEU A 131 -16.04 -18.45 2.35
C LEU A 131 -17.40 -18.24 1.68
N LYS A 132 -18.50 -18.63 2.35
CA LYS A 132 -19.88 -18.39 1.90
C LYS A 132 -20.42 -16.98 2.24
N GLY A 133 -19.59 -16.09 2.77
CA GLY A 133 -19.95 -14.68 3.02
C GLY A 133 -20.32 -14.34 4.46
N THR A 134 -20.22 -15.28 5.40
CA THR A 134 -20.29 -14.92 6.82
C THR A 134 -19.06 -14.08 7.17
N ARG A 135 -19.24 -12.89 7.76
CA ARG A 135 -18.11 -12.04 8.15
C ARG A 135 -17.22 -12.79 9.16
N PRO A 136 -15.92 -12.97 8.86
CA PRO A 136 -15.00 -13.61 9.79
C PRO A 136 -14.87 -12.85 11.09
N ARG A 137 -14.67 -13.58 12.20
CA ARG A 137 -14.13 -12.95 13.42
C ARG A 137 -12.66 -12.62 13.14
N ARG A 138 -12.22 -11.44 13.58
CA ARG A 138 -10.80 -11.07 13.57
C ARG A 138 -10.05 -11.99 14.52
N THR A 139 -9.12 -12.77 14.00
CA THR A 139 -8.17 -13.59 14.76
C THR A 139 -6.76 -13.21 14.33
N ARG A 140 -5.76 -13.49 15.16
CA ARG A 140 -4.36 -13.20 14.84
C ARG A 140 -3.94 -13.88 13.53
N GLU A 141 -4.35 -15.13 13.33
CA GLU A 141 -4.03 -15.93 12.15
C GLU A 141 -4.69 -15.37 10.89
N LEU A 142 -5.94 -14.89 11.00
CA LEU A 142 -6.62 -14.25 9.87
C LEU A 142 -5.92 -12.94 9.50
N ASP A 143 -5.59 -12.10 10.49
CA ASP A 143 -4.91 -10.85 10.23
C ASP A 143 -3.51 -11.10 9.61
N ARG A 144 -2.76 -12.09 10.14
CA ARG A 144 -1.48 -12.52 9.56
C ARG A 144 -1.59 -13.04 8.14
N LEU A 145 -2.59 -13.87 7.84
CA LEU A 145 -2.81 -14.37 6.48
C LEU A 145 -3.04 -13.20 5.51
N LEU A 146 -3.89 -12.24 5.89
CA LEU A 146 -4.19 -11.08 5.05
C LEU A 146 -2.99 -10.13 4.89
N GLU A 147 -2.18 -9.97 5.93
CA GLU A 147 -0.90 -9.24 5.87
C GLU A 147 0.05 -9.88 4.86
N ILE A 148 0.23 -11.20 4.89
CA ILE A 148 1.12 -11.90 3.96
C ILE A 148 0.63 -11.80 2.53
N VAL A 149 -0.67 -11.94 2.29
CA VAL A 149 -1.21 -11.80 0.93
C VAL A 149 -0.93 -10.39 0.40
N ALA A 150 -1.12 -9.36 1.25
CA ALA A 150 -0.79 -8.00 0.86
C ALA A 150 0.72 -7.80 0.62
N LEU A 151 1.61 -8.50 1.34
CA LEU A 151 3.06 -8.48 1.07
C LEU A 151 3.38 -9.18 -0.25
N MET A 152 2.76 -10.32 -0.56
CA MET A 152 2.94 -11.03 -1.83
C MET A 152 2.55 -10.16 -3.03
N GLU A 153 1.39 -9.51 -2.97
CA GLU A 153 0.92 -8.58 -4.01
C GLU A 153 1.86 -7.38 -4.23
N GLN A 154 2.64 -7.00 -3.21
CA GLN A 154 3.62 -5.92 -3.31
C GLN A 154 5.02 -6.39 -3.72
N ALA A 155 5.41 -7.60 -3.32
CA ALA A 155 6.75 -8.14 -3.57
C ALA A 155 6.87 -8.82 -4.94
N LEU A 156 5.76 -9.35 -5.46
CA LEU A 156 5.75 -10.20 -6.65
C LEU A 156 4.92 -9.55 -7.78
N PRO A 157 5.36 -9.69 -9.04
CA PRO A 157 4.81 -8.90 -10.14
C PRO A 157 3.44 -9.37 -10.67
N SER A 158 2.99 -10.57 -10.31
CA SER A 158 1.72 -11.14 -10.81
C SER A 158 1.18 -12.28 -9.93
N ASP A 159 -0.10 -12.61 -10.08
CA ASP A 159 -0.74 -13.79 -9.45
C ASP A 159 0.00 -15.10 -9.78
N ASP A 160 0.50 -15.23 -11.00
CA ASP A 160 1.27 -16.42 -11.42
C ASP A 160 2.64 -16.47 -10.75
N ALA A 161 3.30 -15.32 -10.56
CA ALA A 161 4.52 -15.25 -9.77
C ALA A 161 4.26 -15.61 -8.29
N ILE A 162 3.12 -15.18 -7.72
CA ILE A 162 2.70 -15.53 -6.37
C ILE A 162 2.47 -17.05 -6.25
N ARG A 163 1.74 -17.65 -7.20
CA ARG A 163 1.54 -19.11 -7.21
C ARG A 163 2.85 -19.86 -7.41
N SER A 164 3.71 -19.38 -8.30
CA SER A 164 5.03 -19.97 -8.51
C SER A 164 5.86 -19.96 -7.22
N TYR A 165 5.94 -18.81 -6.55
CA TYR A 165 6.60 -18.65 -5.26
C TYR A 165 6.03 -19.64 -4.22
N LEU A 166 4.71 -19.71 -4.08
CA LEU A 166 4.04 -20.51 -3.05
C LEU A 166 4.25 -22.02 -3.20
N TYR A 167 4.23 -22.53 -4.43
CA TYR A 167 4.15 -23.97 -4.71
C TYR A 167 5.47 -24.61 -5.17
N HIS A 168 6.53 -23.82 -5.29
CA HIS A 168 7.88 -24.32 -5.58
C HIS A 168 8.78 -24.28 -4.34
N ALA A 169 9.81 -25.12 -4.36
CA ALA A 169 10.85 -25.14 -3.34
C ALA A 169 11.53 -23.77 -3.29
N ASN A 170 11.60 -23.18 -2.10
CA ASN A 170 12.24 -21.89 -1.91
C ASN A 170 13.61 -22.08 -1.21
N PRO A 171 14.75 -21.75 -1.85
CA PRO A 171 16.07 -21.92 -1.27
C PRO A 171 16.27 -21.19 0.07
N THR A 172 15.69 -20.00 0.25
CA THR A 172 15.78 -19.25 1.52
C THR A 172 15.00 -19.91 2.65
N LEU A 173 13.99 -20.71 2.29
CA LEU A 173 13.18 -21.51 3.21
C LEU A 173 13.60 -22.98 3.21
N GLN A 174 14.92 -23.25 3.08
CA GLN A 174 15.51 -24.59 3.18
C GLN A 174 14.97 -25.58 2.13
N GLY A 175 14.50 -25.08 0.99
CA GLY A 175 13.90 -25.89 -0.07
C GLY A 175 12.46 -26.33 0.20
N GLU A 176 11.87 -25.94 1.33
CA GLU A 176 10.44 -26.13 1.57
C GLU A 176 9.61 -25.09 0.80
N LYS A 177 8.34 -25.40 0.56
CA LYS A 177 7.43 -24.52 -0.15
C LYS A 177 6.85 -23.48 0.83
N PRO A 178 6.81 -22.19 0.49
CA PRO A 178 6.20 -21.17 1.35
C PRO A 178 4.78 -21.52 1.79
N ILE A 179 3.99 -22.19 0.94
CA ILE A 179 2.62 -22.59 1.28
C ILE A 179 2.56 -23.55 2.48
N ASP A 180 3.56 -24.41 2.67
CA ASP A 180 3.58 -25.39 3.76
C ASP A 180 3.78 -24.72 5.11
N PHE A 181 4.62 -23.67 5.17
CA PHE A 181 4.78 -22.83 6.36
C PHE A 181 3.46 -22.13 6.71
N LEU A 182 2.76 -21.58 5.72
CA LEU A 182 1.46 -20.95 5.95
C LEU A 182 0.45 -21.95 6.52
N ILE A 183 0.37 -23.17 5.96
CA ILE A 183 -0.53 -24.24 6.43
C ILE A 183 -0.24 -24.62 7.89
N ARG A 184 1.03 -24.58 8.31
CA ARG A 184 1.47 -24.83 9.70
C ARG A 184 1.27 -23.62 10.62
N GLY A 185 0.85 -22.46 10.09
CA GLY A 185 0.69 -21.22 10.85
C GLY A 185 2.01 -20.45 11.05
N GLU A 186 3.08 -20.82 10.36
CA GLU A 186 4.41 -20.21 10.44
C GLU A 186 4.51 -18.95 9.54
N PHE A 187 3.58 -18.02 9.73
CA PHE A 187 3.43 -16.79 8.94
C PHE A 187 4.70 -15.93 8.92
N ASP A 188 5.38 -15.82 10.06
CA ASP A 188 6.51 -14.90 10.22
C ASP A 188 7.72 -15.28 9.32
N ARG A 189 7.92 -16.58 9.02
CA ARG A 189 9.00 -17.04 8.12
C ARG A 189 8.78 -16.57 6.69
N VAL A 190 7.55 -16.72 6.19
CA VAL A 190 7.17 -16.30 4.84
C VAL A 190 7.18 -14.78 4.72
N ALA A 191 6.75 -14.07 5.76
CA ALA A 191 6.81 -12.61 5.78
C ALA A 191 8.25 -12.09 5.71
N ALA A 192 9.18 -12.67 6.47
CA ALA A 192 10.59 -12.30 6.45
C ALA A 192 11.23 -12.51 5.07
N ASP A 193 10.93 -13.63 4.41
CA ASP A 193 11.41 -13.90 3.06
C ASP A 193 10.86 -12.91 2.03
N LEU A 194 9.55 -12.62 2.04
CA LEU A 194 8.94 -11.63 1.15
C LEU A 194 9.50 -10.22 1.34
N GLN A 195 9.87 -9.85 2.58
CA GLN A 195 10.53 -8.57 2.85
C GLN A 195 11.93 -8.52 2.23
N ALA A 196 12.71 -9.61 2.31
CA ALA A 196 14.01 -9.71 1.64
C ALA A 196 13.90 -9.53 0.12
N VAL A 197 12.82 -10.06 -0.50
CA VAL A 197 12.51 -9.82 -1.92
C VAL A 197 12.32 -8.34 -2.23
N GLN A 198 11.56 -7.62 -1.40
CA GLN A 198 11.27 -6.20 -1.62
C GLN A 198 12.49 -5.30 -1.47
N GLU A 199 13.39 -5.65 -0.56
CA GLU A 199 14.61 -4.88 -0.31
C GLU A 199 15.68 -5.11 -1.40
N GLY A 200 15.42 -5.99 -2.38
CA GLY A 200 16.38 -6.34 -3.42
C GLY A 200 17.59 -7.10 -2.89
N VAL A 201 17.46 -7.71 -1.71
CA VAL A 201 18.51 -8.49 -1.06
C VAL A 201 18.45 -9.92 -1.61
N TYR A 202 18.84 -10.06 -2.87
CA TYR A 202 19.21 -11.35 -3.43
C TYR A 202 20.59 -11.24 -4.07
N VAL A 203 21.53 -12.03 -3.52
CA VAL A 203 22.90 -12.23 -4.01
C VAL A 203 22.92 -13.39 -4.99
#